data_AF-A0A4Y2GHU9-F1
#
_entry.id   AF-A0A4Y2GHU9-F1
#
_cell.length_a   1.000
_cell.length_b   1.000
_cell.length_c   1.000
_cell.angle_alpha   90.00
_cell.angle_beta   90.00
_cell.angle_gamma   90.00
#
_symmetry.space_group_name_H-M   'P 1'
#
loop_
_entity.id
_entity.type
_entity.pdbx_description
1 polymer ?
#
loop_
_entity_poly.entity_id
_entity_poly.type
_entity_poly.pdbx_seq_one_letter_code
_entity_poly.pdbx_strand_id
1 'polypeptide(L)'
;MVCFRFDNAQDRDVRKIENKAAAIFYVFQKIMQNVKKPFSIREYACIDEMLVGFRGKRPFRIYMTNKPVKHGMKFMALTDARNSYLYDAYIYSGK
;
A
#
# COMPACT_ATOMS: atom_id res chain seq x y z
N MET A 1 3.85 13.41 17.78
CA MET A 1 2.58 12.82 17.29
C MET A 1 2.54 11.34 17.68
N VAL A 2 1.87 10.97 18.78
CA VAL A 2 2.03 9.62 19.41
C VAL A 2 0.75 8.77 19.38
N CYS A 3 -0.41 9.41 19.18
CA CYS A 3 -1.73 8.81 19.46
C CYS A 3 -2.55 8.48 18.21
N PHE A 4 -2.06 8.74 16.99
CA PHE A 4 -2.83 8.44 15.78
C PHE A 4 -2.95 6.93 15.58
N ARG A 5 -4.19 6.47 15.40
CA ARG A 5 -4.57 5.08 15.14
C ARG A 5 -5.64 5.07 14.05
N PHE A 6 -5.60 4.05 13.20
CA PHE A 6 -6.46 3.91 12.03
C PHE A 6 -7.27 2.61 12.05
N ASP A 7 -7.33 1.96 13.22
CA ASP A 7 -7.93 0.66 13.41
C ASP A 7 -8.40 0.47 14.86
N ASN A 8 -9.25 -0.54 15.06
CA ASN A 8 -9.64 -1.00 16.38
C ASN A 8 -8.58 -1.99 16.91
N ALA A 9 -8.18 -1.83 18.18
CA ALA A 9 -7.19 -2.72 18.79
C ALA A 9 -7.79 -4.07 19.20
N GLN A 10 -9.09 -4.12 19.49
CA GLN A 10 -9.77 -5.31 20.04
C GLN A 10 -9.86 -6.47 19.03
N ASP A 11 -10.01 -6.15 17.74
CA ASP A 11 -10.16 -7.12 16.65
C ASP A 11 -8.88 -7.28 15.81
N ARG A 12 -7.84 -6.49 16.10
CA ARG A 12 -6.61 -6.41 15.30
C ARG A 12 -5.91 -7.75 15.20
N ASP A 13 -5.85 -8.51 16.30
CA ASP A 13 -5.07 -9.75 16.33
C ASP A 13 -5.69 -10.84 15.46
N VAL A 14 -7.02 -10.87 15.33
CA VAL A 14 -7.71 -11.71 14.36
C VAL A 14 -7.39 -11.26 12.93
N ARG A 15 -7.52 -9.96 12.63
CA ARG A 15 -7.26 -9.41 11.28
C ARG A 15 -5.80 -9.54 10.83
N LYS A 16 -4.84 -9.55 11.77
CA LYS A 16 -3.41 -9.75 11.46
C LYS A 16 -3.10 -11.13 10.89
N ILE A 17 -3.90 -12.14 11.25
CA ILE A 17 -3.73 -13.51 10.74
C ILE A 17 -3.95 -13.52 9.24
N GLU A 18 -5.00 -12.82 8.77
CA GLU A 18 -5.32 -12.69 7.35
C GLU A 18 -4.41 -11.67 6.65
N ASN A 19 -4.13 -10.55 7.30
CA ASN A 19 -3.38 -9.45 6.70
C ASN A 19 -2.42 -8.80 7.70
N LYS A 20 -1.12 -8.96 7.47
CA LYS A 20 -0.05 -8.36 8.31
C LYS A 20 -0.10 -6.83 8.36
N ALA A 21 -0.74 -6.18 7.38
CA ALA A 21 -0.97 -4.74 7.32
C ALA A 21 -2.34 -4.30 7.91
N ALA A 22 -3.01 -5.15 8.70
CA ALA A 22 -4.33 -4.90 9.29
C ALA A 22 -4.49 -3.52 9.97
N ALA A 23 -3.42 -2.97 10.55
CA ALA A 23 -3.49 -1.68 11.25
C ALA A 23 -3.72 -0.47 10.34
N ILE A 24 -3.43 -0.58 9.03
CA ILE A 24 -3.63 0.51 8.05
C ILE A 24 -4.57 0.10 6.91
N PHE A 25 -4.88 -1.20 6.80
CA PHE A 25 -5.60 -1.78 5.68
C PHE A 25 -6.95 -1.12 5.41
N TYR A 26 -7.72 -0.82 6.46
CA TYR A 26 -9.03 -0.17 6.32
C TYR A 26 -8.93 1.21 5.64
N VAL A 27 -8.03 2.06 6.13
CA VAL A 27 -7.83 3.41 5.56
C VAL A 27 -7.27 3.30 4.15
N PHE A 28 -6.33 2.38 3.91
CA PHE A 28 -5.80 2.14 2.57
C PHE A 28 -6.91 1.75 1.57
N GLN A 29 -7.80 0.81 1.95
CA GLN A 29 -8.95 0.44 1.11
C GLN A 29 -9.88 1.62 0.85
N LYS A 30 -10.14 2.47 1.85
CA LYS A 30 -10.96 3.68 1.67
C LYS A 30 -10.32 4.67 0.69
N ILE A 31 -9.00 4.84 0.76
CA ILE A 31 -8.27 5.67 -0.21
C ILE A 31 -8.40 5.05 -1.61
N MET A 32 -8.15 3.75 -1.77
CA MET A 32 -8.25 3.06 -3.07
C MET A 32 -9.68 3.15 -3.66
N GLN A 33 -10.71 3.05 -2.82
CA GLN A 33 -12.10 3.25 -3.26
C GLN A 33 -12.37 4.68 -3.72
N ASN A 34 -11.75 5.68 -3.10
CA ASN A 34 -11.97 7.08 -3.45
C ASN A 34 -11.20 7.51 -4.70
N VAL A 35 -9.96 7.05 -4.89
CA VAL A 35 -9.17 7.40 -6.09
C VAL A 35 -9.75 6.81 -7.38
N LYS A 36 -10.52 5.72 -7.30
CA LYS A 36 -11.20 5.12 -8.46
C LYS A 36 -12.45 5.87 -8.92
N LYS A 37 -13.06 6.70 -8.06
CA LYS A 37 -14.34 7.37 -8.37
C LYS A 37 -14.23 8.48 -9.43
N PRO A 38 -13.27 9.43 -9.33
CA PRO A 38 -13.25 10.59 -10.21
C PRO A 38 -12.54 10.34 -11.55
N PHE A 39 -11.91 9.18 -11.72
CA PHE A 39 -10.99 8.95 -12.83
C PHE A 39 -11.18 7.56 -13.42
N SER A 40 -11.06 7.46 -14.75
CA SER A 40 -11.01 6.20 -15.48
C SER A 40 -9.73 6.19 -16.30
N ILE A 41 -9.00 5.07 -16.26
CA ILE A 41 -7.83 4.86 -17.12
C ILE A 41 -8.27 4.98 -18.58
N ARG A 42 -7.44 5.60 -19.42
CA ARG A 42 -7.71 5.77 -20.84
C ARG A 42 -7.23 4.54 -21.62
N GLU A 43 -6.36 4.73 -22.61
CA GLU A 43 -5.93 3.68 -23.54
C GLU A 43 -4.85 2.77 -22.95
N TYR A 44 -4.00 3.30 -22.08
CA TYR A 44 -2.80 2.63 -21.60
C TYR A 44 -2.66 2.72 -20.09
N ALA A 45 -2.33 1.58 -19.47
CA ALA A 45 -2.05 1.47 -18.06
C ALA A 45 -0.63 0.97 -17.81
N CYS A 46 -0.03 1.42 -16.72
CA CYS A 46 1.26 0.95 -16.24
C CYS A 46 1.08 0.27 -14.88
N ILE A 47 1.51 -1.00 -14.79
CA ILE A 47 1.57 -1.74 -13.54
C ILE A 47 3.04 -1.89 -13.17
N ASP A 48 3.42 -1.36 -12.01
CA ASP A 48 4.79 -1.46 -11.52
C ASP A 48 4.85 -1.42 -9.98
N GLU A 49 6.05 -1.65 -9.46
CA GLU A 49 6.38 -1.75 -8.05
C GLU A 49 6.79 -0.38 -7.48
N MET A 50 6.02 0.10 -6.52
CA MET A 50 6.35 1.28 -5.73
C MET A 50 6.93 0.85 -4.37
N LEU A 51 8.06 1.43 -3.98
CA LEU A 51 8.69 1.18 -2.68
C LEU A 51 8.65 2.45 -1.83
N VAL A 52 7.85 2.42 -0.77
CA VAL A 52 7.81 3.51 0.23
C VAL A 52 8.85 3.23 1.29
N GLY A 53 9.82 4.14 1.42
CA GLY A 53 10.92 4.01 2.36
C GLY A 53 10.45 3.85 3.79
N PHE A 54 10.83 2.74 4.43
CA PHE A 54 10.46 2.45 5.81
C PHE A 54 11.50 1.56 6.48
N ARG A 55 12.05 2.04 7.60
CA ARG A 55 13.10 1.34 8.35
C ARG A 55 12.60 0.66 9.63
N GLY A 56 11.36 0.92 10.06
CA GLY A 56 10.80 0.33 11.28
C GLY A 56 10.69 -1.20 11.21
N LYS A 57 10.56 -1.82 12.39
CA LYS A 57 10.41 -3.28 12.51
C LYS A 57 8.95 -3.68 12.21
N ARG A 58 8.69 -4.11 10.98
CA ARG A 58 7.40 -4.69 10.56
C ARG A 58 7.64 -5.95 9.71
N PRO A 59 6.75 -6.97 9.80
CA PRO A 59 6.96 -8.27 9.17
C PRO A 59 6.91 -8.24 7.64
N PHE A 60 6.31 -7.21 7.03
CA PHE A 60 6.16 -7.06 5.59
C PHE A 60 7.14 -6.06 4.97
N ARG A 61 8.23 -5.72 5.67
CA ARG A 61 9.29 -4.87 5.14
C ARG A 61 10.12 -5.65 4.13
N ILE A 62 10.30 -5.10 2.94
CA ILE A 62 11.08 -5.71 1.85
C ILE A 62 12.40 -4.97 1.66
N TYR A 63 13.41 -5.73 1.23
CA TYR A 63 14.65 -5.19 0.68
C TYR A 63 14.66 -5.31 -0.85
N MET A 64 14.96 -4.22 -1.55
CA MET A 64 15.16 -4.21 -3.01
C MET A 64 16.49 -3.56 -3.35
N THR A 65 17.42 -4.35 -3.90
CA THR A 65 18.79 -3.92 -4.19
C THR A 65 18.86 -2.78 -5.21
N ASN A 66 17.96 -2.78 -6.19
CA ASN A 66 17.99 -1.88 -7.35
C ASN A 66 17.24 -0.56 -7.14
N LYS A 67 16.63 -0.33 -5.96
CA LYS A 67 15.90 0.91 -5.65
C LYS A 67 16.80 1.83 -4.79
N PRO A 68 16.70 3.16 -4.94
CA PRO A 68 17.53 4.12 -4.20
C PRO A 68 17.31 4.00 -2.69
N VAL A 69 16.05 3.80 -2.28
CA VAL A 69 15.73 3.39 -0.91
C VAL A 69 15.61 1.88 -0.88
N LYS A 70 16.56 1.21 -0.23
CA LYS A 70 16.63 -0.26 -0.30
C LYS A 70 15.63 -0.98 0.61
N HIS A 71 15.21 -0.37 1.72
CA HIS A 71 14.28 -0.98 2.67
C HIS A 71 12.97 -0.20 2.74
N GLY A 72 11.84 -0.90 2.62
CA GLY A 72 10.55 -0.25 2.71
C GLY A 72 9.34 -1.17 2.62
N MET A 73 8.18 -0.55 2.46
CA MET A 73 6.91 -1.21 2.16
C MET A 73 6.72 -1.23 0.64
N LYS A 74 6.53 -2.42 0.07
CA LYS A 74 6.25 -2.59 -1.36
C LYS A 74 4.75 -2.46 -1.61
N PHE A 75 4.41 -1.69 -2.62
CA PHE A 75 3.07 -1.58 -3.19
C PHE A 75 3.16 -1.99 -4.64
N MET A 76 2.17 -2.75 -5.11
CA MET A 76 1.94 -2.91 -6.53
C MET A 76 0.92 -1.85 -6.93
N ALA A 77 1.30 -0.97 -7.86
CA ALA A 77 0.50 0.17 -8.26
C ALA A 77 0.09 0.04 -9.72
N LEU A 78 -1.19 0.32 -9.98
CA LEU A 78 -1.78 0.48 -11.31
C LEU A 78 -1.98 1.97 -11.55
N THR A 79 -1.33 2.48 -12.59
CA THR A 79 -1.33 3.90 -12.94
C THR A 79 -1.75 4.10 -14.39
N ASP A 80 -2.33 5.26 -14.71
CA ASP A 80 -2.54 5.66 -16.11
C ASP A 80 -1.21 6.07 -16.75
N ALA A 81 -0.94 5.57 -17.95
CA ALA A 81 0.36 5.76 -18.59
C ALA A 81 0.62 7.22 -19.02
N ARG A 82 -0.43 8.01 -19.22
CA ARG A 82 -0.31 9.37 -19.77
C ARG A 82 -0.10 10.43 -18.70
N ASN A 83 -0.80 10.31 -17.57
CA ASN A 83 -0.74 11.30 -16.49
C ASN A 83 -0.20 10.75 -15.16
N SER A 84 0.19 9.46 -15.13
CA SER A 84 0.71 8.78 -13.94
C SER A 84 -0.27 8.78 -12.76
N TYR A 85 -1.57 8.95 -13.00
CA TYR A 85 -2.59 8.92 -11.96
C TYR A 85 -2.69 7.52 -11.35
N LEU A 86 -2.65 7.43 -10.02
CA LEU A 86 -2.82 6.17 -9.30
C LEU A 86 -4.30 5.74 -9.32
N TYR A 87 -4.60 4.71 -10.09
CA TYR A 87 -5.95 4.17 -10.21
C TYR A 87 -6.23 3.07 -9.17
N ASP A 88 -5.25 2.20 -8.92
CA ASP A 88 -5.38 1.16 -7.89
C ASP A 88 -4.02 0.78 -7.32
N ALA A 89 -4.02 0.21 -6.12
CA ALA A 89 -2.83 -0.40 -5.56
C ALA A 89 -3.19 -1.44 -4.50
N TYR A 90 -2.26 -2.35 -4.25
CA TYR A 90 -2.31 -3.21 -3.08
C TYR A 90 -0.97 -3.25 -2.34
N ILE A 91 -1.06 -3.45 -1.03
CA ILE A 91 0.11 -3.59 -0.15
C ILE A 91 0.62 -5.02 -0.28
N TYR A 92 1.88 -5.18 -0.66
CA TYR A 92 2.51 -6.49 -0.65
C TYR A 92 2.96 -6.82 0.77
N SER A 93 2.27 -7.75 1.42
CA SER A 93 2.56 -8.16 2.80
C SER A 93 3.55 -9.33 2.93
N GLY A 94 4.11 -9.83 1.82
CA GLY A 94 4.83 -11.10 1.79
C GLY A 94 3.90 -12.31 1.97
N LYS A 95 4.48 -13.51 1.95
CA LYS A 95 3.85 -14.71 2.53
C LYS A 95 3.97 -14.63 4.05
#